data_AF-A0A7D5AXK4-F1
#
_entry.id   AF-A0A7D5AXK4-F1
#
_cell.length_a   1.000
_cell.length_b   1.000
_cell.length_c   1.000
_cell.angle_alpha   90.00
_cell.angle_beta   90.00
_cell.angle_gamma   90.00
#
_symmetry.space_group_name_H-M   'P 1'
#
loop_
_entity.id
_entity.type
_entity.pdbx_description
1 polymer ?
#
loop_
_entity_poly.entity_id
_entity_poly.type
_entity_poly.pdbx_seq_one_letter_code
_entity_poly.pdbx_strand_id
1 'polypeptide(L)'
;MRCAAAALCLLVALAALCAAAAAAPAAHYGRGSRPRTIRGFKNVALSTARGFGKRDGNQLEAALADRDTTLPDSFPVEWFAAEMQNNPELARMIVSKFVDANQDGELTAEELLRPTY
;
A
#
# COMPACT_ATOMS: atom_id res chain seq x y z
N MET A 1 64.60 -37.33 -9.70
CA MET A 1 64.32 -36.77 -8.35
C MET A 1 63.12 -35.80 -8.31
N ARG A 2 62.81 -35.07 -9.40
CA ARG A 2 61.68 -34.11 -9.43
C ARG A 2 60.29 -34.76 -9.31
N CYS A 3 60.10 -35.97 -9.83
CA CYS A 3 58.83 -36.71 -9.73
C CYS A 3 58.53 -37.21 -8.30
N ALA A 4 59.57 -37.61 -7.56
CA ALA A 4 59.43 -38.06 -6.18
C ALA A 4 59.03 -36.91 -5.25
N ALA A 5 59.60 -35.72 -5.47
CA ALA A 5 59.22 -34.51 -4.74
C ALA A 5 57.77 -34.08 -5.06
N ALA A 6 57.35 -34.16 -6.32
CA ALA A 6 55.97 -33.85 -6.70
C ALA A 6 54.95 -34.82 -6.07
N ALA A 7 55.26 -36.13 -6.05
CA ALA A 7 54.42 -37.14 -5.42
C ALA A 7 54.31 -36.94 -3.90
N LEU A 8 55.41 -36.59 -3.24
CA LEU A 8 55.43 -36.30 -1.80
C LEU A 8 54.61 -35.05 -1.46
N CYS A 9 54.72 -33.98 -2.26
CA CYS A 9 53.89 -32.78 -2.08
C CYS A 9 52.39 -33.07 -2.26
N LEU A 10 52.03 -33.92 -3.21
CA LEU A 10 50.64 -34.30 -3.48
C LEU A 10 50.05 -35.11 -2.33
N LEU A 11 50.82 -36.05 -1.77
CA LEU A 11 50.41 -36.83 -0.60
C LEU A 11 50.23 -35.96 0.66
N VAL A 12 51.12 -35.00 0.88
CA VAL A 12 51.00 -34.06 2.01
C VAL A 12 49.78 -33.15 1.85
N ALA A 13 49.52 -32.65 0.64
CA ALA A 13 48.34 -31.84 0.36
C ALA A 13 47.03 -32.63 0.58
N LEU A 14 47.00 -33.91 0.18
CA LEU A 14 45.83 -34.77 0.33
C LEU A 14 45.59 -35.14 1.80
N ALA A 15 46.66 -35.43 2.55
CA ALA A 15 46.58 -35.65 4.00
C ALA A 15 46.08 -34.40 4.76
N ALA A 16 46.56 -33.21 4.37
CA ALA A 16 46.08 -31.94 4.94
C ALA A 16 44.60 -31.68 4.63
N LEU A 17 44.14 -32.01 3.42
CA LEU A 17 42.73 -31.90 3.05
C LEU A 17 41.84 -32.85 3.88
N CYS A 18 42.27 -34.10 4.07
CA CYS A 18 41.55 -35.07 4.90
C CYS A 18 41.50 -34.64 6.38
N ALA A 19 42.59 -34.09 6.91
CA ALA A 19 42.61 -33.56 8.28
C ALA A 19 41.68 -32.34 8.44
N ALA A 20 41.63 -31.44 7.44
CA ALA A 20 40.71 -30.31 7.44
C ALA A 20 39.24 -30.74 7.34
N ALA A 21 38.94 -31.80 6.58
CA ALA A 21 37.59 -32.38 6.52
C ALA A 21 37.15 -33.01 7.84
N ALA A 22 38.07 -33.66 8.58
CA ALA A 22 37.78 -34.26 9.89
C ALA A 22 37.70 -33.22 11.02
N ALA A 23 38.42 -32.09 10.89
CA ALA A 23 38.38 -30.97 11.82
C ALA A 23 37.29 -29.94 11.49
N ALA A 24 36.56 -30.11 10.38
CA ALA A 24 35.38 -29.30 10.10
C ALA A 24 34.43 -29.47 11.28
N PRO A 25 34.11 -28.41 12.05
CA PRO A 25 33.10 -28.51 13.09
C PRO A 25 31.88 -29.05 12.38
N ALA A 26 31.30 -30.15 12.89
CA ALA A 26 30.06 -30.70 12.36
C ALA A 26 29.10 -29.52 12.22
N ALA A 27 28.96 -29.01 10.99
CA ALA A 27 28.09 -27.89 10.72
C ALA A 27 26.77 -28.37 11.26
N HIS A 28 26.26 -27.69 12.29
CA HIS A 28 25.06 -28.07 12.99
C HIS A 28 23.90 -27.99 11.98
N TYR A 29 23.77 -29.00 11.13
CA TYR A 29 22.61 -29.31 10.32
C TYR A 29 21.48 -29.87 11.21
N GLY A 30 21.60 -29.73 12.53
CA GLY A 30 20.45 -29.50 13.37
C GLY A 30 20.07 -28.03 13.28
N ARG A 31 19.39 -27.64 12.19
CA ARG A 31 18.45 -26.51 12.26
C ARG A 31 17.40 -26.94 13.27
N GLY A 32 17.70 -26.72 14.55
CA GLY A 32 16.77 -26.97 15.63
C GLY A 32 15.50 -26.24 15.26
N SER A 33 14.50 -27.01 14.82
CA SER A 33 13.13 -26.58 14.76
C SER A 33 12.68 -26.45 16.21
N ARG A 34 13.24 -25.48 16.94
CA ARG A 34 12.54 -24.92 18.07
C ARG A 34 11.29 -24.35 17.42
N PRO A 35 10.09 -24.92 17.68
CA PRO A 35 8.88 -24.28 17.22
C PRO A 35 8.92 -22.86 17.78
N ARG A 36 8.95 -21.84 16.91
CA ARG A 36 8.78 -20.47 17.39
C ARG A 36 7.44 -20.48 18.11
N THR A 37 7.44 -20.16 19.39
CA THR A 37 6.20 -19.93 20.13
C THR A 37 5.48 -18.82 19.40
N ILE A 38 4.44 -19.18 18.64
CA ILE A 38 3.53 -18.21 18.06
C ILE A 38 2.73 -17.69 19.25
N ARG A 39 3.20 -16.61 19.86
CA ARG A 39 2.35 -15.81 20.74
C ARG A 39 1.14 -15.43 19.90
N GLY A 40 -0.05 -15.86 20.35
CA GLY A 40 -1.30 -16.06 19.60
C GLY A 40 -1.77 -14.92 18.70
N PHE A 41 -3.06 -14.58 18.75
CA PHE A 41 -3.57 -13.47 17.94
C PHE A 41 -2.80 -12.18 18.28
N LYS A 42 -1.92 -11.75 17.38
CA LYS A 42 -1.43 -10.38 17.39
C LYS A 42 -2.66 -9.52 17.16
N ASN A 43 -3.01 -8.67 18.12
CA ASN A 43 -4.05 -7.67 17.93
C ASN A 43 -3.74 -6.91 16.63
N VAL A 44 -4.50 -7.19 15.58
CA VAL A 44 -4.34 -6.56 14.26
C VAL A 44 -4.46 -5.03 14.41
N ALA A 45 -5.28 -4.58 15.37
CA ALA A 45 -5.41 -3.18 15.77
C ALA A 45 -4.09 -2.51 16.23
N LEU A 46 -3.10 -3.27 16.73
CA LEU A 46 -1.80 -2.73 17.17
C LEU A 46 -0.70 -2.84 16.08
N SER A 47 -1.01 -3.38 14.91
CA SER A 47 -0.08 -3.44 13.77
C SER A 47 -0.18 -2.16 12.94
N THR A 48 0.31 -1.04 13.47
CA THR A 48 0.24 0.28 12.82
C THR A 48 1.25 0.46 11.67
N ALA A 49 2.08 -0.55 11.39
CA ALA A 49 3.16 -0.47 10.38
C ALA A 49 2.73 -0.89 8.97
N ARG A 50 1.46 -0.72 8.59
CA ARG A 50 1.03 -0.81 7.18
C ARG A 50 0.91 0.62 6.63
N GLY A 51 1.87 1.04 5.80
CA GLY A 51 1.76 2.28 5.02
C GLY A 51 2.81 3.35 5.28
N PHE A 52 3.80 3.13 6.16
CA PHE A 52 4.88 4.11 6.35
C PHE A 52 5.72 4.25 5.07
N GLY A 53 5.70 5.44 4.46
CA GLY A 53 6.51 5.80 3.29
C GLY A 53 5.79 5.92 1.95
N LYS A 54 4.46 5.68 1.87
CA LYS A 54 3.69 5.88 0.64
C LYS A 54 3.18 7.32 0.58
N ARG A 55 3.95 8.22 -0.05
CA ARG A 55 3.57 9.63 -0.24
C ARG A 55 2.44 9.74 -1.27
N ASP A 56 1.25 10.06 -0.79
CA ASP A 56 0.25 11.05 -1.27
C ASP A 56 0.24 11.45 -2.75
N GLY A 57 0.34 10.48 -3.67
CA GLY A 57 -0.02 10.71 -5.07
C GLY A 57 -1.49 10.43 -5.38
N ASN A 58 -2.10 9.49 -4.66
CA ASN A 58 -3.42 8.94 -4.98
C ASN A 58 -4.27 8.60 -3.75
N GLN A 59 -4.10 9.28 -2.60
CA GLN A 59 -4.99 9.02 -1.45
C GLN A 59 -6.46 9.32 -1.77
N LEU A 60 -6.71 10.37 -2.56
CA LEU A 60 -8.06 10.68 -3.05
C LEU A 60 -8.55 9.61 -4.03
N GLU A 61 -7.72 9.22 -5.00
CA GLU A 61 -8.09 8.21 -6.00
C GLU A 61 -8.29 6.81 -5.38
N ALA A 62 -7.46 6.41 -4.42
CA ALA A 62 -7.63 5.16 -3.67
C ALA A 62 -8.86 5.18 -2.74
N ALA A 63 -9.20 6.34 -2.16
CA ALA A 63 -10.42 6.49 -1.37
C ALA A 63 -11.69 6.54 -2.23
N LEU A 64 -11.58 6.96 -3.50
CA LEU A 64 -12.67 6.93 -4.48
C LEU A 64 -12.82 5.54 -5.12
N ALA A 65 -11.71 4.82 -5.35
CA ALA A 65 -11.71 3.45 -5.88
C ALA A 65 -12.35 2.42 -4.92
N ASP A 66 -12.33 2.68 -3.61
CA ASP A 66 -12.98 1.85 -2.58
C ASP A 66 -14.44 2.30 -2.29
N ARG A 67 -14.82 3.51 -2.70
CA ARG A 67 -16.16 4.07 -2.51
C ARG A 67 -17.19 3.61 -3.55
N ASP A 68 -16.72 3.08 -4.67
CA ASP A 68 -17.52 2.78 -5.87
C ASP A 68 -18.43 1.55 -5.72
N THR A 69 -18.40 0.84 -4.58
CA THR A 69 -19.17 -0.41 -4.41
C THR A 69 -20.25 -0.38 -3.33
N THR A 70 -20.37 0.68 -2.53
CA THR A 70 -21.30 0.70 -1.39
C THR A 70 -22.09 1.99 -1.19
N LEU A 71 -21.81 3.06 -1.94
CA LEU A 71 -22.61 4.27 -1.87
C LEU A 71 -23.74 4.19 -2.92
N PRO A 72 -24.97 4.53 -2.55
CA PRO A 72 -26.05 4.61 -3.52
C PRO A 72 -25.74 5.71 -4.54
N ASP A 73 -25.88 5.40 -5.83
CA ASP A 73 -25.66 6.33 -6.96
C ASP A 73 -26.63 7.51 -7.01
N SER A 74 -27.56 7.59 -6.06
CA SER A 74 -28.53 8.67 -5.95
C SER A 74 -28.88 8.96 -4.50
N PHE A 75 -29.26 10.21 -4.25
CA PHE A 75 -29.81 10.67 -2.99
C PHE A 75 -31.21 11.24 -3.22
N PRO A 76 -32.10 11.21 -2.21
CA PRO A 76 -33.43 11.80 -2.33
C PRO A 76 -33.36 13.31 -2.57
N VAL A 77 -34.22 13.82 -3.46
CA VAL A 77 -34.33 15.26 -3.75
C VAL A 77 -34.70 16.05 -2.49
N GLU A 78 -35.58 15.50 -1.66
CA GLU A 78 -36.03 16.16 -0.43
C GLU A 78 -34.88 16.37 0.57
N TRP A 79 -34.00 15.37 0.68
CA TRP A 79 -32.81 15.49 1.52
C TRP A 79 -31.90 16.61 1.01
N PHE A 80 -31.70 16.69 -0.31
CA PHE A 80 -30.87 17.73 -0.92
C PHE A 80 -31.46 19.13 -0.73
N ALA A 81 -32.78 19.28 -0.84
CA ALA A 81 -33.45 20.55 -0.58
C ALA A 81 -33.29 20.98 0.89
N ALA A 82 -33.44 20.06 1.83
CA ALA A 82 -33.21 20.32 3.25
C ALA A 82 -31.74 20.68 3.54
N GLU A 83 -30.80 19.99 2.90
CA GLU A 83 -29.37 20.27 3.06
C GLU A 83 -29.00 21.66 2.53
N MET A 84 -29.56 22.09 1.39
CA MET A 84 -29.34 23.45 0.88
C MET A 84 -29.92 24.53 1.80
N GLN A 85 -31.01 24.26 2.51
CA GLN A 85 -31.58 25.20 3.49
C GLN A 85 -30.71 25.31 4.75
N ASN A 86 -30.19 24.18 5.23
CA ASN A 86 -29.32 24.14 6.41
C ASN A 86 -27.90 24.64 6.12
N ASN A 87 -27.43 24.46 4.90
CA ASN A 87 -26.09 24.82 4.46
C ASN A 87 -26.12 25.68 3.19
N PRO A 88 -26.25 27.01 3.33
CA PRO A 88 -26.32 27.92 2.18
C PRO A 88 -25.02 27.99 1.38
N GLU A 89 -23.87 27.63 1.97
CA GLU A 89 -22.59 27.60 1.24
C GLU A 89 -22.57 26.48 0.20
N LEU A 90 -23.22 25.34 0.49
CA LEU A 90 -23.39 24.28 -0.50
C LEU A 90 -24.18 24.78 -1.71
N ALA A 91 -25.27 25.50 -1.49
CA ALA A 91 -26.07 26.09 -2.56
C ALA A 91 -25.24 27.07 -3.41
N ARG A 92 -24.45 27.95 -2.77
CA ARG A 92 -23.53 28.87 -3.47
C ARG A 92 -22.48 28.13 -4.31
N MET A 93 -21.88 27.08 -3.76
CA MET A 93 -20.92 26.26 -4.51
C MET A 93 -21.55 25.59 -5.72
N ILE A 94 -22.77 25.07 -5.58
CA ILE A 94 -23.46 24.41 -6.69
C ILE A 94 -23.82 25.42 -7.78
N VAL A 95 -24.37 26.57 -7.39
CA VAL A 95 -24.71 27.66 -8.31
C VAL A 95 -23.47 28.14 -9.05
N SER A 96 -22.39 28.48 -8.34
CA SER A 96 -21.14 28.95 -8.96
C SER A 96 -20.42 27.93 -9.85
N LYS A 97 -20.66 26.63 -9.65
CA LYS A 97 -20.00 25.56 -10.43
C LYS A 97 -20.83 25.08 -11.61
N PHE A 98 -22.15 25.07 -11.49
CA PHE A 98 -23.02 24.40 -12.45
C PHE A 98 -24.03 25.33 -13.12
N VAL A 99 -24.36 26.47 -12.52
CA VAL A 99 -25.38 27.40 -13.04
C VAL A 99 -24.72 28.64 -13.64
N ASP A 100 -23.88 29.31 -12.85
CA ASP A 100 -23.07 30.46 -13.26
C ASP A 100 -21.96 29.98 -14.23
N ALA A 101 -22.22 30.13 -15.52
CA ALA A 101 -21.37 29.56 -16.56
C ALA A 101 -20.17 30.47 -16.87
N ASN A 102 -20.33 31.78 -16.69
CA ASN A 102 -19.31 32.78 -16.98
C ASN A 102 -18.48 33.17 -15.73
N GLN A 103 -18.88 32.71 -14.54
CA GLN A 103 -18.22 32.94 -13.24
C GLN A 103 -18.12 34.42 -12.87
N ASP A 104 -19.11 35.22 -13.26
CA ASP A 104 -19.15 36.64 -12.92
C ASP A 104 -19.81 36.91 -11.55
N GLY A 105 -20.40 35.88 -10.93
CA GLY A 105 -21.07 35.98 -9.63
C GLY A 105 -22.47 36.56 -9.69
N GLU A 106 -23.00 36.83 -10.88
CA GLU A 106 -24.39 37.17 -11.14
C GLU A 106 -25.08 36.00 -11.86
N LEU A 107 -26.42 35.95 -11.80
CA LEU A 107 -27.18 34.91 -12.49
C LEU A 107 -28.09 35.57 -13.51
N THR A 108 -27.83 35.29 -14.78
CA THR A 108 -28.69 35.72 -15.88
C THR A 108 -29.90 34.80 -16.03
N ALA A 109 -30.99 35.30 -16.63
CA ALA A 109 -32.19 34.50 -16.87
C ALA A 109 -31.90 33.34 -17.82
N GLU A 110 -31.00 33.55 -18.77
CA GLU A 110 -30.53 32.57 -19.74
C GLU A 110 -29.77 31.41 -19.08
N GLU A 111 -29.01 31.67 -18.02
CA GLU A 111 -28.30 30.64 -17.25
C GLU A 111 -29.25 29.83 -16.36
N LEU A 112 -30.18 30.51 -15.69
CA LEU A 112 -31.17 29.86 -14.82
C LEU A 112 -32.16 28.98 -15.60
N LEU A 113 -32.59 29.43 -16.78
CA LEU A 113 -33.59 28.76 -17.59
C LEU A 113 -32.96 27.91 -18.70
N ARG A 114 -31.65 27.66 -18.64
CA ARG A 114 -30.94 26.91 -19.69
C ARG A 114 -31.62 25.55 -19.88
N PRO A 115 -32.18 25.27 -21.06
CA PRO A 115 -32.86 24.01 -21.28
C PRO A 115 -31.83 22.87 -21.31
N THR A 116 -32.08 21.84 -20.52
CA THR A 116 -31.30 20.60 -20.47
C THR A 116 -31.76 19.69 -21.61
N TYR A 117 -31.21 19.89 -22.81
CA TYR A 117 -31.43 19.01 -23.96
C TYR A 117 -30.46 17.82 -23.98
#